data_AF-A0A960L3B0-F1
#
_entry.id   AF-A0A960L3B0-F1
#
_cell.length_a   1.000
_cell.length_b   1.000
_cell.length_c   1.000
_cell.angle_alpha   90.00
_cell.angle_beta   90.00
_cell.angle_gamma   90.00
#
_symmetry.space_group_name_H-M   'P 1'
#
loop_
_entity.id
_entity.type
_entity.pdbx_description
1 polymer ?
#
loop_
_entity_poly.entity_id
_entity_poly.type
_entity_poly.pdbx_seq_one_letter_code
_entity_poly.pdbx_strand_id
1 'polypeptide(L)'
;MDRIRDLAQQKLDAISSCPIRSYTCLEQAIGQVYVFHEEEKYSLEKLQKVWPKKSATLRAKALKPWNEGTSPQVLAKWPLDSGKIYLIDFLEGSLGEWQNMVCLGDQWYALETDRRLYVAHLISEFQYKPMALEYAQSLHLTDCLIDRHAPLFMTENERQTYCSQANEEAIKAWNIIQEFPIPAELEWKDSDADRDSEEYRAVMQQNHKNEEIYTEKRNLYIKTQLQDANNVRIFKQALAQTVCMGSPDFGMAEDALNQGFAKEALAILSSNQRVGQCSQDRSPRYQMQKIANLAALNGDWSRFIQSHLNLMSDRFPRQTDGSYAWAGRLTYGSELEALGLPMEQFLMGLALDVPMAAHYHMPIGRLSRTLDEMAYWPVLMNDLMQALEDSNLDPWNRMRLAILVFGGIDAQCPDQANSIIAEYAAGLPDYIQTLAQMWLKRD
;
A
#
# COMPACT_ATOMS: atom_id res chain seq x y z
N MET A 1 -19.15 -13.16 2.38
CA MET A 1 -19.23 -12.16 1.29
C MET A 1 -20.58 -11.47 1.26
N ASP A 2 -21.72 -12.16 1.24
CA ASP A 2 -23.02 -11.47 1.14
C ASP A 2 -23.29 -10.50 2.30
N ARG A 3 -23.02 -10.93 3.55
CA ARG A 3 -23.08 -10.02 4.72
C ARG A 3 -22.17 -8.79 4.60
N ILE A 4 -21.02 -8.93 3.94
CA ILE A 4 -20.08 -7.84 3.70
C ILE A 4 -20.68 -6.92 2.61
N ARG A 5 -21.26 -7.46 1.54
CA ARG A 5 -21.94 -6.69 0.51
C ARG A 5 -23.13 -5.89 1.07
N ASP A 6 -23.95 -6.50 1.93
CA ASP A 6 -25.11 -5.84 2.53
C ASP A 6 -24.71 -4.62 3.37
N LEU A 7 -23.65 -4.74 4.16
CA LEU A 7 -23.17 -3.63 4.97
C LEU A 7 -22.44 -2.57 4.12
N ALA A 8 -21.76 -2.97 3.04
CA ALA A 8 -21.20 -2.01 2.07
C ALA A 8 -22.32 -1.17 1.45
N GLN A 9 -23.42 -1.81 1.04
CA GLN A 9 -24.59 -1.12 0.50
C GLN A 9 -25.21 -0.16 1.53
N GLN A 10 -25.37 -0.58 2.79
CA GLN A 10 -25.86 0.32 3.85
C GLN A 10 -24.97 1.56 4.02
N LYS A 11 -23.64 1.39 3.90
CA LYS A 11 -22.70 2.51 3.96
C LYS A 11 -22.83 3.42 2.73
N LEU A 12 -22.97 2.86 1.53
CA LEU A 12 -23.20 3.63 0.30
C LEU A 12 -24.50 4.43 0.35
N ASP A 13 -25.58 3.83 0.84
CA ASP A 13 -26.87 4.50 1.02
C ASP A 13 -26.74 5.69 1.98
N ALA A 14 -25.99 5.51 3.08
CA ALA A 14 -25.70 6.61 4.01
C ALA A 14 -24.88 7.73 3.35
N ILE A 15 -23.88 7.40 2.54
CA ILE A 15 -23.03 8.36 1.82
C ILE A 15 -23.85 9.18 0.81
N SER A 16 -24.76 8.53 0.09
CA SER A 16 -25.60 9.20 -0.92
C SER A 16 -26.48 10.32 -0.34
N SER A 17 -26.72 10.30 0.98
CA SER A 17 -27.48 11.33 1.70
C SER A 17 -26.63 12.47 2.27
N CYS A 18 -25.29 12.36 2.19
CA CYS A 18 -24.36 13.32 2.76
C CYS A 18 -24.09 14.48 1.77
N PRO A 19 -24.11 15.75 2.21
CA PRO A 19 -23.75 16.85 1.33
C PRO A 19 -22.29 16.76 0.89
N ILE A 20 -22.06 16.89 -0.42
CA ILE A 20 -20.71 16.90 -1.02
C ILE A 20 -19.91 18.04 -0.39
N ARG A 21 -18.73 17.72 0.14
CA ARG A 21 -17.80 18.73 0.66
C ARG A 21 -17.26 19.56 -0.50
N SER A 22 -17.24 20.89 -0.36
CA SER A 22 -16.55 21.74 -1.32
C SER A 22 -15.03 21.56 -1.15
N TYR A 23 -14.36 21.06 -2.18
CA TYR A 23 -12.90 20.95 -2.22
C TYR A 23 -12.32 22.26 -2.78
N THR A 24 -11.91 23.19 -1.91
CA THR A 24 -11.19 24.41 -2.30
C THR A 24 -9.71 24.27 -2.00
N CYS A 25 -8.86 24.28 -3.02
CA CYS A 25 -7.40 24.33 -2.87
C CYS A 25 -6.95 25.72 -2.38
N LEU A 26 -5.97 25.77 -1.49
CA LEU A 26 -5.30 27.01 -1.08
C LEU A 26 -4.48 27.59 -2.25
N GLU A 27 -4.68 28.87 -2.55
CA GLU A 27 -4.00 29.60 -3.64
C GLU A 27 -2.49 29.79 -3.39
N GLN A 28 -1.65 29.45 -4.36
CA GLN A 28 -0.30 30.00 -4.55
C GLN A 28 -0.06 30.35 -6.04
N ALA A 29 0.86 31.30 -6.28
CA ALA A 29 0.84 32.32 -7.34
C ALA A 29 1.12 31.88 -8.80
N ILE A 30 0.81 32.79 -9.75
CA ILE A 30 0.42 32.52 -11.16
C ILE A 30 1.42 33.12 -12.17
N GLY A 31 1.76 32.39 -13.26
CA GLY A 31 2.45 32.90 -14.46
C GLY A 31 2.34 31.98 -15.70
N GLN A 32 2.54 32.53 -16.93
CA GLN A 32 2.35 31.87 -18.25
C GLN A 32 3.64 31.26 -18.86
N VAL A 33 3.51 30.33 -19.84
CA VAL A 33 4.58 29.43 -20.36
C VAL A 33 4.68 29.36 -21.90
N TYR A 34 5.90 29.06 -22.39
CA TYR A 34 6.26 28.58 -23.74
C TYR A 34 7.18 27.34 -23.64
N VAL A 35 7.19 26.45 -24.65
CA VAL A 35 7.93 25.16 -24.68
C VAL A 35 8.92 25.11 -25.87
N PHE A 36 10.11 24.51 -25.68
CA PHE A 36 11.11 24.21 -26.72
C PHE A 36 11.78 22.83 -26.51
N HIS A 37 12.31 22.21 -27.58
CA HIS A 37 12.91 20.87 -27.61
C HIS A 37 14.46 20.92 -27.71
N GLU A 38 15.19 20.29 -26.76
CA GLU A 38 16.58 19.82 -26.96
C GLU A 38 16.98 18.77 -25.89
N GLU A 39 17.61 17.66 -26.30
CA GLU A 39 18.13 16.59 -25.41
C GLU A 39 19.64 16.79 -25.11
N GLU A 40 20.06 16.80 -23.84
CA GLU A 40 21.47 16.75 -23.46
C GLU A 40 21.78 15.54 -22.56
N LYS A 41 22.76 14.71 -22.96
CA LYS A 41 23.29 13.61 -22.14
C LYS A 41 24.43 14.08 -21.23
N TYR A 42 24.34 13.80 -19.93
CA TYR A 42 25.40 14.08 -18.96
C TYR A 42 26.04 12.79 -18.44
N SER A 43 27.37 12.70 -18.50
CA SER A 43 28.12 11.62 -17.83
C SER A 43 28.31 11.92 -16.34
N LEU A 44 28.44 10.89 -15.50
CA LEU A 44 28.71 11.03 -14.05
C LEU A 44 29.94 11.92 -13.78
N GLU A 45 30.95 11.85 -14.63
CA GLU A 45 32.16 12.70 -14.59
C GLU A 45 31.87 14.19 -14.86
N LYS A 46 30.94 14.50 -15.77
CA LYS A 46 30.47 15.87 -15.99
C LYS A 46 29.66 16.36 -14.80
N LEU A 47 28.76 15.54 -14.25
CA LEU A 47 27.96 15.89 -13.07
C LEU A 47 28.86 16.19 -11.84
N GLN A 48 29.94 15.42 -11.65
CA GLN A 48 30.92 15.64 -10.59
C GLN A 48 31.72 16.95 -10.73
N LYS A 49 31.89 17.48 -11.95
CA LYS A 49 32.58 18.76 -12.20
C LYS A 49 31.68 19.98 -11.98
N VAL A 50 30.38 19.85 -12.21
CA VAL A 50 29.38 20.92 -12.00
C VAL A 50 28.97 21.03 -10.51
N TRP A 51 29.24 19.98 -9.73
CA TRP A 51 29.00 19.95 -8.29
C TRP A 51 29.98 20.86 -7.52
N PRO A 52 29.51 21.84 -6.72
CA PRO A 52 30.42 22.69 -5.93
C PRO A 52 31.24 21.85 -4.96
N LYS A 53 32.57 21.98 -4.98
CA LYS A 53 33.54 21.22 -4.13
C LYS A 53 33.28 21.27 -2.61
N LYS A 54 32.35 22.09 -2.10
CA LYS A 54 32.06 22.23 -0.66
C LYS A 54 31.14 21.17 -0.07
N SER A 55 30.56 20.28 -0.86
CA SER A 55 29.75 19.14 -0.39
C SER A 55 30.48 17.80 -0.51
N ALA A 56 31.82 17.83 -0.38
CA ALA A 56 32.69 16.65 -0.42
C ALA A 56 32.47 15.64 0.75
N THR A 57 31.44 15.83 1.57
CA THR A 57 31.00 14.86 2.60
C THR A 57 29.99 13.83 2.06
N LEU A 58 29.70 13.84 0.76
CA LEU A 58 28.84 12.86 0.06
C LEU A 58 29.63 11.78 -0.69
N ARG A 59 30.87 11.49 -0.27
CA ARG A 59 31.51 10.20 -0.59
C ARG A 59 31.25 9.23 0.57
N ALA A 60 30.51 8.17 0.29
CA ALA A 60 30.37 6.98 1.13
C ALA A 60 29.70 7.16 2.52
N LYS A 61 28.57 7.89 2.58
CA LYS A 61 27.49 7.49 3.50
C LYS A 61 26.43 6.78 2.67
N ALA A 62 26.64 5.48 2.51
CA ALA A 62 25.59 4.57 2.09
C ALA A 62 24.34 4.84 2.93
N LEU A 63 23.25 5.09 2.22
CA LEU A 63 21.85 4.94 2.61
C LEU A 63 21.69 4.31 4.00
N LYS A 64 21.53 5.15 5.04
CA LYS A 64 20.87 4.68 6.25
C LYS A 64 19.37 4.52 5.91
N PRO A 65 18.71 3.50 6.45
CA PRO A 65 17.29 3.28 6.21
C PRO A 65 16.49 4.52 6.61
N TRP A 66 15.49 4.81 5.79
CA TRP A 66 14.55 5.90 5.94
C TRP A 66 13.86 5.78 7.31
N ASN A 67 14.07 6.74 8.20
CA ASN A 67 13.34 6.84 9.47
C ASN A 67 12.29 7.94 9.31
N GLU A 68 11.03 7.61 9.63
CA GLU A 68 9.92 8.58 9.66
C GLU A 68 10.27 9.74 10.62
N GLY A 69 10.32 10.96 10.07
CA GLY A 69 10.59 12.19 10.83
C GLY A 69 11.49 13.22 10.14
N THR A 70 12.22 12.84 9.09
CA THR A 70 12.94 13.81 8.25
C THR A 70 12.12 14.19 7.04
N SER A 71 11.64 15.45 7.01
CA SER A 71 11.27 16.13 5.76
C SER A 71 12.39 15.90 4.73
N PRO A 72 12.10 15.69 3.44
CA PRO A 72 13.13 15.69 2.41
C PRO A 72 13.92 16.99 2.56
N GLN A 73 15.17 16.88 3.00
CA GLN A 73 16.09 17.99 2.82
C GLN A 73 16.33 18.03 1.32
N VAL A 74 15.87 19.09 0.66
CA VAL A 74 16.25 19.42 -0.71
C VAL A 74 17.77 19.59 -0.68
N LEU A 75 18.52 18.53 -0.99
CA LEU A 75 19.96 18.45 -0.72
C LEU A 75 20.79 19.33 -1.66
N ALA A 76 20.19 19.95 -2.67
CA ALA A 76 20.68 21.15 -3.35
C ALA A 76 19.60 21.67 -4.32
N LYS A 77 19.45 22.99 -4.44
CA LYS A 77 18.82 23.59 -5.64
C LYS A 77 19.80 23.41 -6.80
N TRP A 78 19.43 22.61 -7.79
CA TRP A 78 20.21 22.39 -8.99
C TRP A 78 19.98 23.56 -9.97
N PRO A 79 21.01 24.21 -10.52
CA PRO A 79 20.84 25.15 -11.62
C PRO A 79 20.80 24.35 -12.92
N LEU A 80 19.66 23.74 -13.18
CA LEU A 80 19.37 23.10 -14.45
C LEU A 80 18.57 24.11 -15.29
N ASP A 81 18.90 24.21 -16.57
CA ASP A 81 18.21 25.09 -17.51
C ASP A 81 16.71 24.77 -17.54
N SER A 82 15.90 25.82 -17.47
CA SER A 82 14.47 25.71 -17.60
C SER A 82 14.10 25.20 -19.00
N GLY A 83 13.42 24.06 -19.10
CA GLY A 83 12.90 23.51 -20.36
C GLY A 83 13.69 22.39 -21.01
N LYS A 84 14.55 21.70 -20.26
CA LYS A 84 15.25 20.50 -20.72
C LYS A 84 14.79 19.25 -19.95
N ILE A 85 14.76 18.12 -20.65
CA ILE A 85 14.66 16.79 -20.04
C ILE A 85 16.08 16.32 -19.76
N TYR A 86 16.37 15.97 -18.52
CA TYR A 86 17.68 15.49 -18.09
C TYR A 86 17.65 13.98 -17.94
N LEU A 87 18.54 13.29 -18.66
CA LEU A 87 18.80 11.88 -18.46
C LEU A 87 19.94 11.73 -17.45
N ILE A 88 19.70 11.03 -16.34
CA ILE A 88 20.74 10.68 -15.37
C ILE A 88 20.90 9.15 -15.41
N ASP A 89 22.00 8.70 -16.01
CA ASP A 89 22.39 7.28 -15.98
C ASP A 89 23.05 6.96 -14.63
N PHE A 90 22.56 5.93 -13.95
CA PHE A 90 23.23 5.38 -12.77
C PHE A 90 24.14 4.22 -13.17
N LEU A 91 25.37 4.21 -12.67
CA LEU A 91 26.29 3.07 -12.81
C LEU A 91 25.86 1.96 -11.83
N GLU A 92 25.50 0.80 -12.37
CA GLU A 92 25.27 -0.50 -11.71
C GLU A 92 25.13 -0.46 -10.18
N GLY A 93 23.87 -0.43 -9.73
CA GLY A 93 23.47 -0.67 -8.35
C GLY A 93 22.01 -1.09 -8.36
N SER A 94 21.67 -2.10 -7.56
CA SER A 94 20.37 -2.79 -7.50
C SER A 94 19.17 -1.86 -7.23
N LEU A 95 18.64 -1.25 -8.28
CA LEU A 95 17.44 -0.43 -8.27
C LEU A 95 16.41 -1.14 -9.15
N GLY A 96 15.50 -1.89 -8.56
CA GLY A 96 14.38 -2.49 -9.31
C GLY A 96 13.18 -1.55 -9.41
N GLU A 97 12.40 -1.67 -10.48
CA GLU A 97 11.02 -1.20 -10.72
C GLU A 97 10.52 -0.06 -9.80
N TRP A 98 10.97 1.17 -10.06
CA TRP A 98 10.45 2.37 -9.42
C TRP A 98 9.54 3.16 -10.38
N GLN A 99 8.26 2.80 -10.46
CA GLN A 99 7.22 3.60 -11.13
C GLN A 99 6.72 4.78 -10.27
N ASN A 100 7.61 5.45 -9.54
CA ASN A 100 7.23 6.58 -8.70
C ASN A 100 7.75 7.87 -9.34
N MET A 101 6.82 8.75 -9.69
CA MET A 101 7.15 10.12 -10.01
C MET A 101 7.57 10.83 -8.72
N VAL A 102 8.87 11.09 -8.56
CA VAL A 102 9.39 11.80 -7.38
C VAL A 102 9.35 13.30 -7.68
N CYS A 103 8.52 14.04 -6.94
CA CYS A 103 8.55 15.49 -6.91
C CYS A 103 9.82 15.94 -6.17
N LEU A 104 10.81 16.48 -6.89
CA LEU A 104 12.07 16.98 -6.29
C LEU A 104 11.98 18.47 -5.89
N GLY A 105 10.76 18.98 -5.72
CA GLY A 105 10.38 20.38 -5.54
C GLY A 105 9.27 20.78 -6.51
N ASP A 106 8.81 22.03 -6.45
CA ASP A 106 7.59 22.53 -7.14
C ASP A 106 7.58 22.37 -8.67
N GLN A 107 8.70 21.98 -9.26
CA GLN A 107 8.97 21.99 -10.70
C GLN A 107 9.68 20.74 -11.23
N TRP A 108 10.00 19.73 -10.41
CA TRP A 108 10.88 18.63 -10.82
C TRP A 108 10.22 17.28 -10.68
N TYR A 109 10.26 16.47 -11.74
CA TYR A 109 9.69 15.13 -11.76
C TYR A 109 10.72 14.14 -12.27
N ALA A 110 10.83 13.00 -11.60
CA ALA A 110 11.71 11.94 -12.05
C ALA A 110 10.94 10.65 -12.27
N LEU A 111 11.12 10.02 -13.43
CA LEU A 111 10.70 8.65 -13.71
C LEU A 111 11.94 7.76 -13.62
N GLU A 112 11.91 6.79 -12.73
CA GLU A 112 13.01 5.86 -12.52
C GLU A 112 12.73 4.55 -13.26
N THR A 113 13.76 4.00 -13.90
CA THR A 113 13.77 2.65 -14.46
C THR A 113 14.95 1.89 -13.86
N ASP A 114 15.03 0.59 -14.13
CA ASP A 114 16.09 -0.29 -13.59
C ASP A 114 17.53 0.19 -13.90
N ARG A 115 17.70 1.15 -14.81
CA ARG A 115 19.02 1.67 -15.23
C ARG A 115 19.10 3.19 -15.42
N ARG A 116 17.98 3.90 -15.46
CA ARG A 116 17.94 5.32 -15.84
C ARG A 116 16.98 6.10 -14.96
N LEU A 117 17.34 7.35 -14.70
CA LEU A 117 16.44 8.33 -14.13
C LEU A 117 16.15 9.41 -15.17
N TYR A 118 14.93 9.45 -15.63
CA TYR A 118 14.42 10.47 -16.52
C TYR A 118 13.88 11.63 -15.68
N VAL A 119 14.56 12.76 -15.69
CA VAL A 119 14.12 13.95 -14.95
C VAL A 119 13.51 14.95 -15.92
N ALA A 120 12.22 15.25 -15.75
CA ALA A 120 11.54 16.34 -16.41
C ALA A 120 11.52 17.57 -15.49
N HIS A 121 12.00 18.69 -16.00
CA HIS A 121 11.82 19.99 -15.38
C HIS A 121 10.57 20.65 -15.95
N LEU A 122 9.58 20.89 -15.12
CA LEU A 122 8.48 21.79 -15.45
C LEU A 122 8.96 23.22 -15.29
N ILE A 123 8.86 23.98 -16.38
CA ILE A 123 9.26 25.38 -16.43
C ILE A 123 8.29 26.27 -15.61
N SER A 124 7.12 25.73 -15.21
CA SER A 124 6.11 26.41 -14.40
C SER A 124 5.62 25.58 -13.23
N GLU A 125 5.26 26.26 -12.16
CA GLU A 125 4.55 25.66 -11.03
C GLU A 125 3.16 25.18 -11.46
N PHE A 126 2.72 24.04 -10.93
CA PHE A 126 1.38 23.55 -11.15
C PHE A 126 0.35 24.46 -10.49
N GLN A 127 -0.62 24.93 -11.27
CA GLN A 127 -1.77 25.61 -10.73
C GLN A 127 -2.84 24.60 -10.34
N TYR A 128 -3.11 24.52 -9.04
CA TYR A 128 -4.30 23.84 -8.56
C TYR A 128 -5.54 24.57 -9.07
N LYS A 129 -6.42 23.83 -9.74
CA LYS A 129 -7.73 24.32 -10.16
C LYS A 129 -8.78 23.85 -9.17
N PRO A 130 -9.87 24.62 -8.97
CA PRO A 130 -11.06 24.08 -8.33
C PRO A 130 -11.47 22.80 -9.06
N MET A 131 -11.61 21.72 -8.32
CA MET A 131 -11.89 20.42 -8.89
C MET A 131 -13.33 20.37 -9.43
N ALA A 132 -13.50 19.87 -10.66
CA ALA A 132 -14.83 19.67 -11.23
C ALA A 132 -15.68 18.74 -10.34
N LEU A 133 -17.00 18.91 -10.39
CA LEU A 133 -17.93 18.23 -9.48
C LEU A 133 -17.80 16.70 -9.54
N GLU A 134 -17.58 16.12 -10.71
CA GLU A 134 -17.44 14.68 -10.93
C GLU A 134 -16.21 14.08 -10.22
N TYR A 135 -15.05 14.74 -10.28
CA TYR A 135 -13.86 14.31 -9.54
C TYR A 135 -14.00 14.56 -8.03
N ALA A 136 -14.65 15.66 -7.65
CA ALA A 136 -14.96 15.94 -6.25
C ALA A 136 -15.90 14.88 -5.65
N GLN A 137 -16.83 14.33 -6.43
CA GLN A 137 -17.67 13.19 -6.02
C GLN A 137 -16.85 11.93 -5.83
N SER A 138 -15.92 11.62 -6.74
CA SER A 138 -14.98 10.49 -6.60
C SER A 138 -14.12 10.61 -5.33
N LEU A 139 -13.55 11.79 -5.07
CA LEU A 139 -12.83 12.07 -3.81
C LEU A 139 -13.73 11.91 -2.59
N HIS A 140 -14.94 12.47 -2.65
CA HIS A 140 -15.89 12.44 -1.54
C HIS A 140 -16.28 11.01 -1.17
N LEU A 141 -16.56 10.18 -2.18
CA LEU A 141 -16.82 8.76 -2.00
C LEU A 141 -15.65 8.08 -1.30
N THR A 142 -14.43 8.28 -1.80
CA THR A 142 -13.21 7.71 -1.22
C THR A 142 -13.00 8.15 0.23
N ASP A 143 -13.15 9.44 0.54
CA ASP A 143 -13.04 9.98 1.89
C ASP A 143 -14.14 9.48 2.84
N CYS A 144 -15.33 9.19 2.34
CA CYS A 144 -16.42 8.64 3.16
C CYS A 144 -16.27 7.14 3.39
N LEU A 145 -15.73 6.40 2.41
CA LEU A 145 -15.46 4.99 2.56
C LEU A 145 -14.26 4.74 3.48
N ILE A 146 -13.24 5.59 3.42
CA ILE A 146 -11.97 5.46 4.14
C ILE A 146 -11.92 6.47 5.29
N ASP A 147 -12.14 5.98 6.50
CA ASP A 147 -11.86 6.79 7.69
C ASP A 147 -10.37 6.70 8.02
N ARG A 148 -9.57 7.67 7.57
CA ARG A 148 -8.14 7.75 7.93
C ARG A 148 -7.89 8.10 9.39
N HIS A 149 -8.91 8.53 10.13
CA HIS A 149 -8.80 8.81 11.56
C HIS A 149 -9.09 7.57 12.41
N ALA A 150 -9.69 6.53 11.82
CA ALA A 150 -9.84 5.24 12.49
C ALA A 150 -8.45 4.64 12.77
N PRO A 151 -8.07 4.42 14.03
CA PRO A 151 -6.79 3.82 14.34
C PRO A 151 -6.81 2.33 13.97
N LEU A 152 -5.92 1.92 13.05
CA LEU A 152 -5.67 0.50 12.76
C LEU A 152 -5.00 -0.23 13.92
N PHE A 153 -4.16 0.51 14.65
CA PHE A 153 -3.39 0.01 15.79
C PHE A 153 -3.69 0.84 17.03
N MET A 154 -3.68 0.18 18.18
CA MET A 154 -3.93 0.79 19.47
C MET A 154 -2.77 1.70 19.89
N THR A 155 -3.12 2.83 20.48
CA THR A 155 -2.23 3.65 21.28
C THR A 155 -1.86 2.94 22.58
N GLU A 156 -0.76 3.38 23.21
CA GLU A 156 -0.35 2.87 24.51
C GLU A 156 -1.46 3.04 25.58
N ASN A 157 -2.18 4.16 25.57
CA ASN A 157 -3.28 4.39 26.51
C ASN A 157 -4.45 3.43 26.30
N GLU A 158 -4.79 3.11 25.04
CA GLU A 158 -5.81 2.11 24.72
C GLU A 158 -5.39 0.72 25.22
N ARG A 159 -4.10 0.35 25.05
CA ARG A 159 -3.56 -0.92 25.60
C ARG A 159 -3.63 -0.99 27.12
N GLN A 160 -3.32 0.10 27.82
CA GLN A 160 -3.37 0.14 29.29
C GLN A 160 -4.76 -0.14 29.85
N THR A 161 -5.82 0.16 29.09
CA THR A 161 -7.20 -0.21 29.48
C THR A 161 -7.36 -1.73 29.58
N TYR A 162 -6.72 -2.50 28.69
CA TYR A 162 -6.71 -3.96 28.74
C TYR A 162 -5.87 -4.50 29.90
N CYS A 163 -4.80 -3.80 30.29
CA CYS A 163 -3.95 -4.20 31.42
C CYS A 163 -4.72 -4.24 32.75
N SER A 164 -5.75 -3.41 32.92
CA SER A 164 -6.61 -3.46 34.12
C SER A 164 -7.42 -4.75 34.27
N GLN A 165 -7.62 -5.47 33.17
CA GLN A 165 -8.35 -6.74 33.13
C GLN A 165 -7.41 -7.95 33.25
N ALA A 166 -6.11 -7.69 33.18
CA ALA A 166 -5.07 -8.70 33.12
C ALA A 166 -4.50 -8.91 34.53
N ASN A 167 -4.56 -10.14 35.03
CA ASN A 167 -4.18 -10.50 36.40
C ASN A 167 -3.43 -11.84 36.41
N GLU A 168 -3.02 -12.33 37.59
CA GLU A 168 -2.37 -13.64 37.73
C GLU A 168 -3.19 -14.82 37.16
N GLU A 169 -4.51 -14.68 36.98
CA GLU A 169 -5.34 -15.70 36.35
C GLU A 169 -5.12 -15.78 34.83
N ALA A 170 -4.62 -14.72 34.17
CA ALA A 170 -4.24 -14.74 32.77
C ALA A 170 -3.05 -15.70 32.51
N ILE A 171 -2.13 -15.83 33.47
CA ILE A 171 -1.04 -16.83 33.40
C ILE A 171 -1.62 -18.25 33.45
N LYS A 172 -2.63 -18.49 34.30
CA LYS A 172 -3.33 -19.78 34.35
C LYS A 172 -4.05 -20.08 33.04
N ALA A 173 -4.62 -19.08 32.39
CA ALA A 173 -5.25 -19.22 31.08
C ALA A 173 -4.24 -19.60 29.98
N TRP A 174 -3.06 -18.98 30.00
CA TRP A 174 -1.97 -19.34 29.10
C TRP A 174 -1.57 -20.80 29.26
N ASN A 175 -1.55 -21.28 30.51
CA ASN A 175 -1.29 -22.69 30.79
C ASN A 175 -2.38 -23.61 30.24
N ILE A 176 -3.66 -23.26 30.30
CA ILE A 176 -4.72 -24.06 29.64
C ILE A 176 -4.42 -24.23 28.15
N ILE A 177 -3.88 -23.21 27.48
CA ILE A 177 -3.56 -23.26 26.05
C ILE A 177 -2.26 -24.02 25.77
N GLN A 178 -1.24 -23.84 26.61
CA GLN A 178 0.08 -24.48 26.46
C GLN A 178 0.10 -25.93 26.93
N GLU A 179 -0.80 -26.32 27.84
CA GLU A 179 -0.94 -27.68 28.36
C GLU A 179 -1.64 -28.61 27.35
N PHE A 180 -1.97 -28.14 26.14
CA PHE A 180 -2.46 -29.02 25.09
C PHE A 180 -1.42 -30.12 24.85
N PRO A 181 -1.75 -31.39 25.17
CA PRO A 181 -0.80 -32.47 25.02
C PRO A 181 -0.58 -32.68 23.53
N ILE A 182 0.65 -32.42 23.06
CA ILE A 182 1.04 -32.73 21.69
C ILE A 182 0.80 -34.22 21.49
N PRO A 183 -0.06 -34.64 20.55
CA PRO A 183 -0.30 -36.05 20.31
C PRO A 183 1.03 -36.73 20.02
N ALA A 184 1.35 -37.81 20.75
CA ALA A 184 2.61 -38.53 20.60
C ALA A 184 2.83 -39.08 19.17
N GLU A 185 1.75 -39.15 18.38
CA GLU A 185 1.76 -39.59 16.99
C GLU A 185 2.30 -38.54 16.00
N LEU A 186 2.41 -37.26 16.39
CA LEU A 186 2.90 -36.19 15.52
C LEU A 186 4.42 -36.06 15.62
N GLU A 187 5.12 -36.74 14.71
CA GLU A 187 6.56 -36.58 14.54
C GLU A 187 6.86 -35.43 13.59
N TRP A 188 7.45 -34.36 14.13
CA TRP A 188 8.06 -33.30 13.31
C TRP A 188 9.45 -33.74 12.91
N LYS A 189 9.68 -33.79 11.60
CA LYS A 189 10.97 -34.22 11.06
C LYS A 189 11.74 -32.99 10.61
N ASP A 190 12.97 -32.89 11.10
CA ASP A 190 13.96 -32.02 10.48
C ASP A 190 14.55 -32.73 9.25
N SER A 191 14.92 -31.96 8.24
CA SER A 191 15.61 -32.47 7.06
C SER A 191 16.90 -31.69 6.86
N ASP A 192 18.01 -32.41 6.83
CA ASP A 192 19.32 -31.87 6.44
C ASP A 192 19.49 -31.84 4.91
N ALA A 193 18.48 -32.28 4.15
CA ALA A 193 18.53 -32.31 2.70
C ALA A 193 18.51 -30.89 2.11
N ASP A 194 19.04 -30.76 0.90
CA ASP A 194 19.02 -29.50 0.16
C ASP A 194 17.56 -29.01 -0.02
N ARG A 195 17.32 -27.70 0.13
CA ARG A 195 15.97 -27.11 0.05
C ARG A 195 15.26 -27.36 -1.28
N ASP A 196 16.03 -27.59 -2.34
CA ASP A 196 15.50 -27.89 -3.66
C ASP A 196 15.29 -29.38 -3.91
N SER A 197 15.71 -30.24 -2.97
CA SER A 197 15.54 -31.69 -3.07
C SER A 197 14.08 -32.13 -2.91
N GLU A 198 13.73 -33.23 -3.57
CA GLU A 198 12.42 -33.88 -3.41
C GLU A 198 12.21 -34.38 -1.97
N GLU A 199 13.29 -34.80 -1.31
CA GLU A 199 13.26 -35.21 0.10
C GLU A 199 12.85 -34.06 1.04
N TYR A 200 13.48 -32.89 0.90
CA TYR A 200 13.12 -31.71 1.69
C TYR A 200 11.65 -31.33 1.47
N ARG A 201 11.20 -31.32 0.22
CA ARG A 201 9.79 -31.04 -0.11
C ARG A 201 8.83 -32.04 0.51
N ALA A 202 9.17 -33.34 0.50
CA ALA A 202 8.36 -34.39 1.12
C ALA A 202 8.29 -34.23 2.65
N VAL A 203 9.40 -33.89 3.31
CA VAL A 203 9.44 -33.62 4.75
C VAL A 203 8.59 -32.39 5.09
N MET A 204 8.72 -31.29 4.35
CA MET A 204 7.92 -30.09 4.58
C MET A 204 6.43 -30.34 4.35
N GLN A 205 6.06 -31.14 3.34
CA GLN A 205 4.68 -31.53 3.11
C GLN A 205 4.12 -32.39 4.26
N GLN A 206 4.92 -33.31 4.81
CA GLN A 206 4.51 -34.11 5.96
C GLN A 206 4.37 -33.26 7.22
N ASN A 207 5.31 -32.36 7.48
CA ASN A 207 5.25 -31.41 8.59
C ASN A 207 4.01 -30.53 8.48
N HIS A 208 3.67 -30.04 7.28
CA HIS A 208 2.45 -29.27 7.07
C HIS A 208 1.18 -30.05 7.42
N LYS A 209 1.07 -31.32 6.98
CA LYS A 209 -0.05 -32.20 7.38
C LYS A 209 -0.11 -32.41 8.90
N ASN A 210 1.04 -32.55 9.55
CA ASN A 210 1.10 -32.67 11.00
C ASN A 210 0.67 -31.38 11.70
N GLU A 211 0.96 -30.21 11.11
CA GLU A 211 0.50 -28.89 11.57
C GLU A 211 -1.02 -28.77 11.53
N GLU A 212 -1.64 -29.21 10.43
CA GLU A 212 -3.08 -29.22 10.26
C GLU A 212 -3.75 -30.09 11.33
N ILE A 213 -3.27 -31.33 11.50
CA ILE A 213 -3.80 -32.26 12.51
C ILE A 213 -3.59 -31.72 13.93
N TYR A 214 -2.42 -31.13 14.22
CA TYR A 214 -2.15 -30.49 15.50
C TYR A 214 -3.14 -29.37 15.77
N THR A 215 -3.33 -28.48 14.80
CA THR A 215 -4.21 -27.32 14.89
C THR A 215 -5.66 -27.73 15.11
N GLU A 216 -6.16 -28.73 14.37
CA GLU A 216 -7.50 -29.28 14.55
C GLU A 216 -7.72 -29.86 15.95
N LYS A 217 -6.82 -30.74 16.41
CA LYS A 217 -6.92 -31.37 17.73
C LYS A 217 -6.82 -30.32 18.85
N ARG A 218 -5.93 -29.33 18.69
CA ARG A 218 -5.77 -28.23 19.64
C ARG A 218 -7.02 -27.34 19.71
N ASN A 219 -7.59 -26.99 18.56
CA ASN A 219 -8.83 -26.22 18.49
C ASN A 219 -10.01 -26.93 19.17
N LEU A 220 -10.11 -28.26 18.99
CA LEU A 220 -11.13 -29.07 19.66
C LEU A 220 -10.90 -29.13 21.18
N TYR A 221 -9.64 -29.26 21.61
CA TYR A 221 -9.29 -29.24 23.02
C TYR A 221 -9.67 -27.91 23.68
N ILE A 222 -9.25 -26.78 23.10
CA ILE A 222 -9.61 -25.45 23.60
C ILE A 222 -11.14 -25.31 23.66
N LYS A 223 -11.84 -25.68 22.59
CA LYS A 223 -13.31 -25.65 22.53
C LYS A 223 -13.96 -26.46 23.65
N THR A 224 -13.39 -27.60 24.00
CA THR A 224 -13.86 -28.45 25.10
C THR A 224 -13.61 -27.79 26.45
N GLN A 225 -12.42 -27.22 26.67
CA GLN A 225 -12.11 -26.48 27.90
C GLN A 225 -13.05 -25.29 28.09
N LEU A 226 -13.44 -24.62 27.01
CA LEU A 226 -14.34 -23.46 27.03
C LEU A 226 -15.83 -23.81 27.19
N GLN A 227 -16.18 -25.08 27.42
CA GLN A 227 -17.53 -25.43 27.89
C GLN A 227 -17.75 -25.03 29.36
N ASP A 228 -16.67 -24.89 30.13
CA ASP A 228 -16.71 -24.36 31.50
C ASP A 228 -16.70 -22.82 31.48
N ALA A 229 -17.70 -22.20 32.10
CA ALA A 229 -17.84 -20.74 32.16
C ALA A 229 -16.67 -20.05 32.88
N ASN A 230 -16.03 -20.70 33.85
CA ASN A 230 -14.84 -20.17 34.51
C ASN A 230 -13.64 -20.20 33.55
N ASN A 231 -13.50 -21.25 32.73
CA ASN A 231 -12.46 -21.30 31.70
C ASN A 231 -12.68 -20.24 30.61
N VAL A 232 -13.93 -19.95 30.24
CA VAL A 232 -14.25 -18.83 29.33
C VAL A 232 -13.80 -17.49 29.93
N ARG A 233 -14.10 -17.25 31.20
CA ARG A 233 -13.68 -16.03 31.91
C ARG A 233 -12.15 -15.88 31.92
N ILE A 234 -11.46 -16.96 32.29
CA ILE A 234 -10.00 -17.04 32.37
C ILE A 234 -9.38 -16.85 30.98
N PHE A 235 -9.91 -17.49 29.95
CA PHE A 235 -9.47 -17.33 28.57
C PHE A 235 -9.58 -15.88 28.09
N LYS A 236 -10.69 -15.19 28.38
CA LYS A 236 -10.84 -13.76 28.06
C LYS A 236 -9.81 -12.87 28.76
N GLN A 237 -9.45 -13.19 30.01
CA GLN A 237 -8.38 -12.48 30.72
C GLN A 237 -7.02 -12.70 30.04
N ALA A 238 -6.74 -13.90 29.52
CA ALA A 238 -5.56 -14.17 28.69
C ALA A 238 -5.54 -13.29 27.43
N LEU A 239 -6.66 -13.24 26.69
CA LEU A 239 -6.74 -12.41 25.48
C LEU A 239 -6.48 -10.93 25.82
N ALA A 240 -7.02 -10.42 26.91
CA ALA A 240 -6.77 -9.06 27.38
C ALA A 240 -5.29 -8.83 27.77
N GLN A 241 -4.65 -9.80 28.43
CA GLN A 241 -3.22 -9.75 28.75
C GLN A 241 -2.37 -9.67 27.47
N THR A 242 -2.69 -10.46 26.44
CA THR A 242 -1.98 -10.43 25.16
C THR A 242 -2.07 -9.04 24.50
N VAL A 243 -3.26 -8.42 24.52
CA VAL A 243 -3.44 -7.05 24.03
C VAL A 243 -2.62 -6.06 24.85
N CYS A 244 -2.64 -6.17 26.18
CA CYS A 244 -1.88 -5.33 27.10
C CYS A 244 -0.37 -5.37 26.83
N MET A 245 0.18 -6.56 26.54
CA MET A 245 1.60 -6.72 26.25
C MET A 245 2.05 -6.01 24.96
N GLY A 246 1.11 -5.61 24.09
CA GLY A 246 1.42 -4.87 22.87
C GLY A 246 2.25 -5.66 21.85
N SER A 247 2.20 -6.99 21.94
CA SER A 247 2.84 -7.90 20.99
C SER A 247 1.74 -8.64 20.22
N PRO A 248 1.53 -8.34 18.92
CA PRO A 248 0.50 -9.02 18.14
C PRO A 248 0.85 -10.51 18.03
N ASP A 249 0.06 -11.33 18.71
CA ASP A 249 0.21 -12.79 18.74
C ASP A 249 -0.79 -13.43 17.76
N PHE A 250 -0.26 -13.98 16.67
CA PHE A 250 -1.06 -14.62 15.64
C PHE A 250 -1.76 -15.90 16.12
N GLY A 251 -1.10 -16.68 16.98
CA GLY A 251 -1.67 -17.92 17.50
C GLY A 251 -2.83 -17.63 18.43
N MET A 252 -2.67 -16.69 19.36
CA MET A 252 -3.75 -16.26 20.24
C MET A 252 -4.92 -15.61 19.49
N ALA A 253 -4.64 -14.84 18.43
CA ALA A 253 -5.68 -14.27 17.59
C ALA A 253 -6.47 -15.36 16.83
N GLU A 254 -5.78 -16.38 16.31
CA GLU A 254 -6.43 -17.55 15.68
C GLU A 254 -7.26 -18.34 16.68
N ASP A 255 -6.75 -18.58 17.89
CA ASP A 255 -7.49 -19.24 18.96
C ASP A 255 -8.75 -18.47 19.31
N ALA A 256 -8.62 -17.17 19.54
CA ALA A 256 -9.77 -16.31 19.81
C ALA A 256 -10.81 -16.41 18.68
N LEU A 257 -10.39 -16.33 17.42
CA LEU A 257 -11.28 -16.44 16.26
C LEU A 257 -11.99 -17.80 16.20
N ASN A 258 -11.26 -18.90 16.35
CA ASN A 258 -11.79 -20.27 16.28
C ASN A 258 -12.83 -20.55 17.38
N GLN A 259 -12.78 -19.80 18.48
CA GLN A 259 -13.72 -19.91 19.60
C GLN A 259 -14.83 -18.84 19.58
N GLY A 260 -14.92 -18.05 18.49
CA GLY A 260 -15.98 -17.05 18.31
C GLY A 260 -15.70 -15.68 18.93
N PHE A 261 -14.48 -15.42 19.41
CA PHE A 261 -14.03 -14.13 19.97
C PHE A 261 -13.37 -13.26 18.90
N ALA A 262 -14.09 -12.99 17.80
CA ALA A 262 -13.56 -12.23 16.67
C ALA A 262 -13.16 -10.78 17.03
N LYS A 263 -13.83 -10.17 18.02
CA LYS A 263 -13.50 -8.81 18.49
C LYS A 263 -12.20 -8.80 19.26
N GLU A 264 -11.97 -9.78 20.11
CA GLU A 264 -10.75 -9.97 20.87
C GLU A 264 -9.58 -10.36 19.96
N ALA A 265 -9.81 -11.22 18.96
CA ALA A 265 -8.83 -11.52 17.91
C ALA A 265 -8.37 -10.26 17.17
N LEU A 266 -9.32 -9.39 16.80
CA LEU A 266 -9.01 -8.10 16.16
C LEU A 266 -8.17 -7.22 17.11
N ALA A 267 -8.56 -7.14 18.38
CA ALA A 267 -7.82 -6.37 19.38
C ALA A 267 -6.37 -6.84 19.54
N ILE A 268 -6.13 -8.16 19.56
CA ILE A 268 -4.78 -8.74 19.65
C ILE A 268 -3.93 -8.33 18.46
N LEU A 269 -4.46 -8.48 17.23
CA LEU A 269 -3.71 -8.11 16.04
C LEU A 269 -3.54 -6.59 15.87
N SER A 270 -4.48 -5.79 16.36
CA SER A 270 -4.38 -4.33 16.39
C SER A 270 -3.57 -3.80 17.58
N SER A 271 -3.08 -4.64 18.49
CA SER A 271 -2.36 -4.17 19.68
C SER A 271 -1.10 -3.39 19.35
N ASN A 272 -0.39 -3.75 18.28
CA ASN A 272 0.78 -3.02 17.78
C ASN A 272 1.07 -3.38 16.32
N GLN A 273 1.73 -2.50 15.58
CA GLN A 273 2.12 -2.75 14.20
C GLN A 273 3.36 -3.64 14.13
N ARG A 274 3.33 -4.72 13.34
CA ARG A 274 4.52 -5.48 13.01
C ARG A 274 5.38 -4.72 12.01
N VAL A 275 6.67 -4.62 12.32
CA VAL A 275 7.70 -4.07 11.42
C VAL A 275 8.45 -5.22 10.78
N GLY A 276 8.48 -5.24 9.45
CA GLY A 276 9.19 -6.28 8.72
C GLY A 276 10.70 -6.17 8.92
N GLN A 277 11.38 -7.27 9.20
CA GLN A 277 12.83 -7.28 9.43
C GLN A 277 13.64 -7.18 8.13
N CYS A 278 13.06 -7.61 6.99
CA CYS A 278 13.69 -7.53 5.68
C CYS A 278 12.64 -7.37 4.56
N SER A 279 13.10 -7.25 3.31
CA SER A 279 12.23 -7.08 2.15
C SER A 279 11.39 -8.33 1.84
N GLN A 280 11.81 -9.50 2.32
CA GLN A 280 11.07 -10.75 2.15
C GLN A 280 10.13 -11.04 3.31
N ASP A 281 10.16 -10.23 4.38
CA ASP A 281 9.30 -10.42 5.54
C ASP A 281 7.84 -10.09 5.19
N ARG A 282 7.01 -11.13 5.22
CA ARG A 282 5.58 -11.06 4.95
C ARG A 282 4.73 -10.84 6.20
N SER A 283 5.32 -10.85 7.39
CA SER A 283 4.58 -10.77 8.64
C SER A 283 3.71 -9.50 8.78
N PRO A 284 4.12 -8.30 8.32
CA PRO A 284 3.22 -7.13 8.35
C PRO A 284 2.03 -7.28 7.39
N ARG A 285 2.24 -7.92 6.23
CA ARG A 285 1.17 -8.20 5.25
C ARG A 285 0.16 -9.19 5.82
N TYR A 286 0.65 -10.29 6.41
CA TYR A 286 -0.21 -11.28 7.06
C TYR A 286 -1.00 -10.67 8.21
N GLN A 287 -0.38 -9.78 9.00
CA GLN A 287 -1.09 -9.04 10.04
C GLN A 287 -2.23 -8.22 9.44
N MET A 288 -1.95 -7.43 8.40
CA MET A 288 -2.96 -6.57 7.79
C MET A 288 -4.08 -7.34 7.12
N GLN A 289 -3.76 -8.44 6.44
CA GLN A 289 -4.77 -9.33 5.86
C GLN A 289 -5.70 -9.90 6.93
N LYS A 290 -5.15 -10.36 8.06
CA LYS A 290 -5.97 -10.84 9.17
C LYS A 290 -6.78 -9.74 9.84
N ILE A 291 -6.23 -8.53 10.00
CA ILE A 291 -6.99 -7.36 10.49
C ILE A 291 -8.15 -7.06 9.55
N ALA A 292 -7.93 -7.02 8.23
CA ALA A 292 -8.98 -6.78 7.24
C ALA A 292 -10.10 -7.83 7.37
N ASN A 293 -9.74 -9.12 7.39
CA ASN A 293 -10.71 -10.21 7.55
C ASN A 293 -11.50 -10.11 8.86
N LEU A 294 -10.82 -9.88 9.98
CA LEU A 294 -11.46 -9.76 11.29
C LEU A 294 -12.32 -8.49 11.38
N ALA A 295 -11.89 -7.37 10.82
CA ALA A 295 -12.66 -6.14 10.76
C ALA A 295 -13.95 -6.36 9.95
N ALA A 296 -13.86 -7.03 8.80
CA ALA A 296 -15.05 -7.40 8.01
C ALA A 296 -16.01 -8.32 8.80
N LEU A 297 -15.49 -9.32 9.52
CA LEU A 297 -16.30 -10.21 10.36
C LEU A 297 -16.99 -9.47 11.53
N ASN A 298 -16.34 -8.45 12.08
CA ASN A 298 -16.87 -7.61 13.15
C ASN A 298 -17.77 -6.47 12.64
N GLY A 299 -17.88 -6.26 11.32
CA GLY A 299 -18.60 -5.12 10.73
C GLY A 299 -17.88 -3.77 10.91
N ASP A 300 -16.58 -3.78 11.22
CA ASP A 300 -15.73 -2.58 11.34
C ASP A 300 -15.24 -2.14 9.95
N TRP A 301 -16.12 -1.46 9.20
CA TRP A 301 -15.88 -1.06 7.81
C TRP A 301 -14.69 -0.15 7.62
N SER A 302 -14.51 0.79 8.53
CA SER A 302 -13.41 1.74 8.47
C SER A 302 -12.07 1.01 8.52
N ARG A 303 -11.89 0.10 9.49
CA ARG A 303 -10.66 -0.72 9.55
C ARG A 303 -10.57 -1.70 8.39
N PHE A 304 -11.66 -2.33 7.98
CA PHE A 304 -11.64 -3.27 6.87
C PHE A 304 -11.12 -2.62 5.58
N ILE A 305 -11.73 -1.52 5.14
CA ILE A 305 -11.33 -0.83 3.90
C ILE A 305 -9.91 -0.28 4.03
N GLN A 306 -9.58 0.39 5.14
CA GLN A 306 -8.25 0.97 5.33
C GLN A 306 -7.15 -0.11 5.37
N SER A 307 -7.39 -1.23 6.06
CA SER A 307 -6.47 -2.38 6.09
C SER A 307 -6.33 -3.03 4.73
N HIS A 308 -7.43 -3.21 4.00
CA HIS A 308 -7.40 -3.75 2.65
C HIS A 308 -6.56 -2.85 1.75
N LEU A 309 -6.85 -1.55 1.70
CA LEU A 309 -6.07 -0.60 0.90
C LEU A 309 -4.58 -0.54 1.28
N ASN A 310 -4.24 -0.68 2.56
CA ASN A 310 -2.85 -0.78 2.99
C ASN A 310 -2.17 -2.06 2.49
N LEU A 311 -2.90 -3.17 2.41
CA LEU A 311 -2.45 -4.41 1.76
C LEU A 311 -2.26 -4.23 0.26
N MET A 312 -3.20 -3.58 -0.43
CA MET A 312 -3.10 -3.25 -1.85
C MET A 312 -1.89 -2.33 -2.12
N SER A 313 -1.73 -1.29 -1.31
CA SER A 313 -0.66 -0.29 -1.42
C SER A 313 0.70 -0.76 -0.88
N ASP A 314 0.75 -1.91 -0.22
CA ASP A 314 1.88 -2.42 0.55
C ASP A 314 2.49 -1.39 1.53
N ARG A 315 1.62 -0.60 2.18
CA ARG A 315 2.00 0.45 3.14
C ARG A 315 2.36 -0.14 4.50
N PHE A 316 3.51 -0.80 4.57
CA PHE A 316 4.01 -1.41 5.80
C PHE A 316 5.43 -0.96 6.13
N PRO A 317 5.73 -0.70 7.41
CA PRO A 317 7.07 -0.41 7.84
C PRO A 317 7.95 -1.65 7.73
N ARG A 318 9.13 -1.47 7.13
CA ARG A 318 10.17 -2.50 7.02
C ARG A 318 11.53 -1.86 7.30
N GLN A 319 12.40 -2.58 7.99
CA GLN A 319 13.75 -2.10 8.29
C GLN A 319 14.61 -1.98 7.03
N THR A 320 14.47 -2.95 6.13
CA THR A 320 15.07 -2.93 4.80
C THR A 320 13.98 -3.33 3.80
N ASP A 321 13.67 -2.49 2.83
CA ASP A 321 12.77 -2.85 1.73
C ASP A 321 13.49 -2.71 0.40
N GLY A 322 13.41 -3.76 -0.41
CA GLY A 322 14.03 -3.86 -1.72
C GLY A 322 12.96 -4.03 -2.76
N SER A 323 13.07 -3.30 -3.87
CA SER A 323 12.02 -3.25 -4.90
C SER A 323 11.78 -4.58 -5.60
N TYR A 324 12.76 -5.47 -5.70
CA TYR A 324 12.57 -6.82 -6.26
C TYR A 324 11.45 -7.63 -5.56
N ALA A 325 11.22 -7.36 -4.26
CA ALA A 325 10.21 -8.07 -3.49
C ALA A 325 8.79 -7.55 -3.75
N TRP A 326 8.64 -6.39 -4.41
CA TRP A 326 7.35 -5.80 -4.75
C TRP A 326 6.65 -6.55 -5.88
N ALA A 327 7.38 -7.05 -6.88
CA ALA A 327 6.79 -7.77 -8.03
C ALA A 327 5.93 -8.96 -7.58
N GLY A 328 6.43 -9.79 -6.66
CA GLY A 328 5.70 -10.95 -6.12
C GLY A 328 4.58 -10.65 -5.12
N ARG A 329 4.30 -9.37 -4.82
CA ARG A 329 3.29 -8.94 -3.84
C ARG A 329 1.98 -8.56 -4.55
N LEU A 330 0.99 -9.44 -4.48
CA LEU A 330 -0.37 -9.21 -5.00
C LEU A 330 -1.01 -7.93 -4.44
N THR A 331 -1.95 -7.38 -5.20
CA THR A 331 -2.71 -6.18 -4.82
C THR A 331 -4.12 -6.51 -4.33
N TYR A 332 -4.64 -7.72 -4.51
CA TYR A 332 -5.96 -8.15 -4.01
C TYR A 332 -7.10 -7.24 -4.52
N GLY A 333 -6.99 -6.83 -5.79
CA GLY A 333 -7.96 -5.93 -6.42
C GLY A 333 -9.33 -6.58 -6.58
N SER A 334 -9.36 -7.86 -6.97
CA SER A 334 -10.58 -8.63 -7.21
C SER A 334 -11.48 -8.75 -5.97
N GLU A 335 -10.89 -8.80 -4.77
CA GLU A 335 -11.63 -8.88 -3.51
C GLU A 335 -12.36 -7.58 -3.18
N LEU A 336 -11.76 -6.45 -3.55
CA LEU A 336 -12.36 -5.13 -3.39
C LEU A 336 -13.55 -4.96 -4.35
N GLU A 337 -13.41 -5.45 -5.58
CA GLU A 337 -14.47 -5.47 -6.60
C GLU A 337 -15.69 -6.29 -6.13
N ALA A 338 -15.46 -7.44 -5.49
CA ALA A 338 -16.51 -8.32 -4.99
C ALA A 338 -17.43 -7.69 -3.91
N LEU A 339 -17.03 -6.54 -3.34
CA LEU A 339 -17.82 -5.78 -2.38
C LEU A 339 -19.01 -5.05 -3.02
N GLY A 340 -19.02 -4.88 -4.35
CA GLY A 340 -20.06 -4.11 -5.03
C GLY A 340 -19.95 -2.59 -4.79
N LEU A 341 -18.74 -2.10 -4.49
CA LEU A 341 -18.49 -0.66 -4.45
C LEU A 341 -18.58 -0.07 -5.87
N PRO A 342 -18.91 1.22 -6.03
CA PRO A 342 -18.81 1.90 -7.32
C PRO A 342 -17.33 2.08 -7.68
N MET A 343 -16.73 1.02 -8.23
CA MET A 343 -15.28 0.87 -8.39
C MET A 343 -14.67 1.97 -9.25
N GLU A 344 -15.34 2.40 -10.31
CA GLU A 344 -14.88 3.48 -11.19
C GLU A 344 -14.60 4.77 -10.40
N GLN A 345 -15.61 5.25 -9.66
CA GLN A 345 -15.51 6.45 -8.84
C GLN A 345 -14.53 6.26 -7.68
N PHE A 346 -14.51 5.07 -7.06
CA PHE A 346 -13.63 4.80 -5.94
C PHE A 346 -12.15 4.79 -6.37
N LEU A 347 -11.83 4.11 -7.47
CA LEU A 347 -10.46 4.03 -8.00
C LEU A 347 -10.00 5.38 -8.56
N MET A 348 -10.88 6.14 -9.21
CA MET A 348 -10.61 7.52 -9.60
C MET A 348 -10.28 8.36 -8.36
N GLY A 349 -11.08 8.28 -7.31
CA GLY A 349 -10.83 8.99 -6.05
C GLY A 349 -9.52 8.59 -5.37
N LEU A 350 -9.09 7.32 -5.49
CA LEU A 350 -7.78 6.86 -4.99
C LEU A 350 -6.59 7.35 -5.85
N ALA A 351 -6.82 7.57 -7.15
CA ALA A 351 -5.82 8.01 -8.11
C ALA A 351 -5.52 9.51 -8.03
N LEU A 352 -6.54 10.30 -7.68
CA LEU A 352 -6.44 11.75 -7.52
C LEU A 352 -5.62 12.14 -6.28
N ASP A 353 -5.03 13.33 -6.36
CA ASP A 353 -4.32 13.99 -5.28
C ASP A 353 -5.00 15.29 -4.94
N VAL A 354 -5.11 15.55 -3.65
CA VAL A 354 -5.56 16.84 -3.12
C VAL A 354 -4.71 17.21 -1.92
N PRO A 355 -4.46 18.51 -1.70
CA PRO A 355 -3.68 19.00 -0.56
C PRO A 355 -4.50 18.94 0.75
N MET A 356 -5.12 17.79 1.03
CA MET A 356 -5.88 17.53 2.25
C MET A 356 -5.17 16.47 3.09
N ALA A 357 -4.78 16.84 4.31
CA ALA A 357 -4.05 15.96 5.23
C ALA A 357 -4.79 14.66 5.57
N ALA A 358 -6.08 14.53 5.26
CA ALA A 358 -6.92 13.36 5.55
C ALA A 358 -7.29 12.50 4.32
N HIS A 359 -6.97 12.90 3.09
CA HIS A 359 -7.31 12.12 1.89
C HIS A 359 -6.38 10.92 1.65
N TYR A 360 -6.95 9.71 1.51
CA TYR A 360 -6.19 8.50 1.15
C TYR A 360 -5.93 8.46 -0.36
N HIS A 361 -4.72 8.83 -0.78
CA HIS A 361 -4.25 8.51 -2.13
C HIS A 361 -3.61 7.12 -2.15
N MET A 362 -3.73 6.37 -3.24
CA MET A 362 -2.98 5.13 -3.46
C MET A 362 -1.69 5.43 -4.25
N PRO A 363 -0.55 4.76 -3.98
CA PRO A 363 0.63 4.88 -4.83
C PRO A 363 0.29 4.47 -6.28
N ILE A 364 0.53 5.35 -7.25
CA ILE A 364 -0.01 5.20 -8.61
C ILE A 364 0.44 3.91 -9.29
N GLY A 365 1.70 3.49 -9.10
CA GLY A 365 2.20 2.21 -9.63
C GLY A 365 1.54 0.97 -9.00
N ARG A 366 1.14 1.04 -7.72
CA ARG A 366 0.37 -0.04 -7.08
C ARG A 366 -1.08 -0.05 -7.56
N LEU A 367 -1.65 1.14 -7.79
CA LEU A 367 -2.98 1.26 -8.37
C LEU A 367 -3.00 0.68 -9.79
N SER A 368 -2.01 0.99 -10.64
CA SER A 368 -1.90 0.41 -11.99
C SER A 368 -1.94 -1.12 -11.96
N ARG A 369 -1.12 -1.74 -11.10
CA ARG A 369 -1.12 -3.21 -10.94
C ARG A 369 -2.42 -3.77 -10.38
N THR A 370 -3.13 -2.98 -9.57
CA THR A 370 -4.46 -3.35 -9.08
C THR A 370 -5.44 -3.47 -10.22
N LEU A 371 -5.37 -2.55 -11.18
CA LEU A 371 -6.27 -2.54 -12.32
C LEU A 371 -6.06 -3.75 -13.22
N ASP A 372 -4.84 -4.29 -13.30
CA ASP A 372 -4.55 -5.54 -14.02
C ASP A 372 -5.22 -6.77 -13.40
N GLU A 373 -5.51 -6.74 -12.10
CA GLU A 373 -6.22 -7.81 -11.40
C GLU A 373 -7.76 -7.65 -11.48
N MET A 374 -8.27 -6.55 -12.04
CA MET A 374 -9.70 -6.19 -12.03
C MET A 374 -10.37 -6.39 -13.39
N ALA A 375 -11.63 -6.83 -13.40
CA ALA A 375 -12.40 -6.98 -14.63
C ALA A 375 -12.85 -5.63 -15.23
N TYR A 376 -12.91 -4.58 -14.40
CA TYR A 376 -13.42 -3.26 -14.76
C TYR A 376 -12.46 -2.39 -15.57
N TRP A 377 -11.22 -2.84 -15.80
CA TRP A 377 -10.19 -2.03 -16.44
C TRP A 377 -10.64 -1.33 -17.74
N PRO A 378 -11.30 -2.00 -18.71
CA PRO A 378 -11.69 -1.33 -19.96
C PRO A 378 -12.66 -0.16 -19.76
N VAL A 379 -13.53 -0.23 -18.74
CA VAL A 379 -14.50 0.83 -18.45
C VAL A 379 -13.79 2.01 -17.77
N LEU A 380 -13.01 1.73 -16.72
CA LEU A 380 -12.23 2.75 -16.02
C LEU A 380 -11.23 3.45 -16.95
N MET A 381 -10.65 2.72 -17.91
CA MET A 381 -9.71 3.30 -18.88
C MET A 381 -10.35 4.46 -19.66
N ASN A 382 -11.57 4.28 -20.14
CA ASN A 382 -12.26 5.33 -20.90
C ASN A 382 -12.46 6.59 -20.04
N ASP A 383 -12.85 6.42 -18.77
CA ASP A 383 -13.06 7.54 -17.85
C ASP A 383 -11.73 8.25 -17.50
N LEU A 384 -10.65 7.47 -17.30
CA LEU A 384 -9.32 8.02 -17.11
C LEU A 384 -8.84 8.80 -18.34
N MET A 385 -9.08 8.28 -19.54
CA MET A 385 -8.72 8.96 -20.78
C MET A 385 -9.51 10.27 -20.97
N GLN A 386 -10.81 10.28 -20.66
CA GLN A 386 -11.60 11.52 -20.68
C GLN A 386 -11.07 12.54 -19.66
N ALA A 387 -10.69 12.08 -18.46
CA ALA A 387 -10.10 12.95 -17.44
C ALA A 387 -8.75 13.56 -17.87
N LEU A 388 -7.99 12.84 -18.70
CA LEU A 388 -6.75 13.37 -19.27
C LEU A 388 -6.98 14.45 -20.32
N GLU A 389 -8.11 14.45 -21.01
CA GLU A 389 -8.50 15.48 -21.97
C GLU A 389 -9.11 16.71 -21.28
N ASP A 390 -9.68 16.54 -20.09
CA ASP A 390 -10.35 17.61 -19.36
C ASP A 390 -9.39 18.74 -18.95
N SER A 391 -9.54 19.87 -19.61
CA SER A 391 -8.78 21.09 -19.32
C SER A 391 -9.08 21.71 -17.95
N ASN A 392 -10.18 21.32 -17.28
CA ASN A 392 -10.54 21.77 -15.94
C ASN A 392 -9.85 20.98 -14.84
N LEU A 393 -9.43 19.74 -15.10
CA LEU A 393 -8.59 19.00 -14.17
C LEU A 393 -7.18 19.60 -14.14
N ASP A 394 -6.61 19.73 -12.94
CA ASP A 394 -5.29 20.33 -12.78
C ASP A 394 -4.21 19.45 -13.44
N PRO A 395 -3.12 20.05 -13.94
CA PRO A 395 -2.10 19.30 -14.65
C PRO A 395 -1.40 18.22 -13.80
N TRP A 396 -1.33 18.39 -12.48
CA TRP A 396 -0.73 17.40 -11.58
C TRP A 396 -1.55 16.11 -11.54
N ASN A 397 -2.86 16.24 -11.32
CA ASN A 397 -3.77 15.11 -11.37
C ASN A 397 -3.79 14.47 -12.76
N ARG A 398 -3.81 15.25 -13.84
CA ARG A 398 -3.71 14.71 -15.20
C ARG A 398 -2.40 13.93 -15.41
N MET A 399 -1.26 14.39 -14.89
CA MET A 399 -0.01 13.61 -14.98
C MET A 399 -0.07 12.30 -14.20
N ARG A 400 -0.65 12.31 -12.98
CA ARG A 400 -0.85 11.08 -12.20
C ARG A 400 -1.75 10.08 -12.94
N LEU A 401 -2.86 10.55 -13.50
CA LEU A 401 -3.76 9.70 -14.29
C LEU A 401 -3.07 9.20 -15.57
N ALA A 402 -2.17 9.98 -16.19
CA ALA A 402 -1.46 9.56 -17.39
C ALA A 402 -0.51 8.40 -17.09
N ILE A 403 0.21 8.44 -15.97
CA ILE A 403 1.04 7.33 -15.49
C ILE A 403 0.20 6.07 -15.30
N LEU A 404 -0.99 6.21 -14.69
CA LEU A 404 -1.91 5.11 -14.47
C LEU A 404 -2.39 4.49 -15.79
N VAL A 405 -2.79 5.32 -16.75
CA VAL A 405 -3.25 4.91 -18.08
C VAL A 405 -2.13 4.20 -18.83
N PHE A 406 -0.94 4.79 -18.89
CA PHE A 406 0.20 4.19 -19.60
C PHE A 406 0.61 2.85 -18.96
N GLY A 407 0.69 2.81 -17.63
CA GLY A 407 0.96 1.59 -16.86
C GLY A 407 0.04 0.43 -17.21
N GLY A 408 -1.26 0.66 -17.23
CA GLY A 408 -2.19 -0.41 -17.57
C GLY A 408 -2.27 -0.71 -19.07
N ILE A 409 -1.98 0.24 -19.98
CA ILE A 409 -1.85 -0.07 -21.41
C ILE A 409 -0.71 -1.08 -21.63
N ASP A 410 0.42 -0.91 -20.95
CA ASP A 410 1.55 -1.84 -21.05
C ASP A 410 1.22 -3.23 -20.54
N ALA A 411 0.54 -3.30 -19.40
CA ALA A 411 0.20 -4.58 -18.79
C ALA A 411 -0.80 -5.37 -19.64
N GLN A 412 -1.75 -4.69 -20.29
CA GLN A 412 -2.86 -5.32 -21.01
C GLN A 412 -2.54 -5.56 -22.48
N CYS A 413 -1.70 -4.72 -23.10
CA CYS A 413 -1.39 -4.75 -24.52
C CYS A 413 0.12 -4.57 -24.77
N PRO A 414 1.01 -5.37 -24.16
CA PRO A 414 2.45 -5.12 -24.18
C PRO A 414 3.04 -4.98 -25.60
N ASP A 415 2.54 -5.78 -26.56
CA ASP A 415 3.02 -5.75 -27.95
C ASP A 415 2.61 -4.47 -28.72
N GLN A 416 1.56 -3.78 -28.27
CA GLN A 416 0.98 -2.60 -28.93
C GLN A 416 1.07 -1.34 -28.07
N ALA A 417 1.58 -1.46 -26.84
CA ALA A 417 1.53 -0.38 -25.86
C ALA A 417 2.21 0.88 -26.37
N ASN A 418 3.38 0.72 -27.00
CA ASN A 418 4.13 1.86 -27.53
C ASN A 418 3.36 2.63 -28.61
N SER A 419 2.66 1.94 -29.51
CA SER A 419 1.85 2.60 -30.56
C SER A 419 0.62 3.27 -29.96
N ILE A 420 -0.07 2.60 -29.04
CA ILE A 420 -1.30 3.11 -28.40
C ILE A 420 -0.98 4.36 -27.59
N ILE A 421 0.08 4.32 -26.76
CA ILE A 421 0.51 5.44 -25.93
C ILE A 421 0.93 6.63 -26.81
N ALA A 422 1.68 6.38 -27.89
CA ALA A 422 2.11 7.45 -28.81
C ALA A 422 0.93 8.11 -29.54
N GLU A 423 0.00 7.32 -30.05
CA GLU A 423 -1.20 7.81 -30.74
C GLU A 423 -2.07 8.63 -29.79
N TYR A 424 -2.34 8.10 -28.60
CA TYR A 424 -3.19 8.75 -27.61
C TYR A 424 -2.57 10.05 -27.08
N ALA A 425 -1.28 10.03 -26.74
CA ALA A 425 -0.60 11.20 -26.20
C ALA A 425 -0.53 12.37 -27.20
N ALA A 426 -0.53 12.13 -28.52
CA ALA A 426 -0.44 13.17 -29.54
C ALA A 426 -1.57 14.21 -29.48
N GLY A 427 -2.74 13.85 -28.93
CA GLY A 427 -3.87 14.76 -28.71
C GLY A 427 -3.86 15.51 -27.38
N LEU A 428 -2.93 15.17 -26.47
CA LEU A 428 -2.88 15.69 -25.10
C LEU A 428 -1.89 16.86 -24.96
N PRO A 429 -1.94 17.63 -23.87
CA PRO A 429 -0.97 18.71 -23.64
C PRO A 429 0.49 18.26 -23.68
N ASP A 430 1.39 19.18 -24.07
CA ASP A 430 2.83 18.94 -24.24
C ASP A 430 3.50 18.24 -23.06
N TYR A 431 3.08 18.52 -21.82
CA TYR A 431 3.64 17.88 -20.63
C TYR A 431 3.28 16.38 -20.54
N ILE A 432 2.10 15.97 -21.01
CA ILE A 432 1.70 14.55 -21.12
C ILE A 432 2.39 13.89 -22.30
N GLN A 433 2.52 14.59 -23.44
CA GLN A 433 3.32 14.10 -24.58
C GLN A 433 4.77 13.83 -24.16
N THR A 434 5.35 14.74 -23.38
CA THR A 434 6.70 14.59 -22.82
C THR A 434 6.79 13.36 -21.91
N LEU A 435 5.82 13.20 -21.00
CA LEU A 435 5.74 12.03 -20.14
C LEU A 435 5.62 10.73 -20.95
N ALA A 436 4.80 10.71 -22.00
CA ALA A 436 4.67 9.57 -22.90
C ALA A 436 5.99 9.25 -23.61
N GLN A 437 6.72 10.25 -24.11
CA GLN A 437 8.03 10.04 -24.71
C GLN A 437 9.05 9.45 -23.73
N MET A 438 9.04 9.89 -22.47
CA MET A 438 9.88 9.30 -21.42
C MET A 438 9.49 7.85 -21.16
N TRP A 439 8.19 7.58 -21.09
CA TRP A 439 7.62 6.25 -20.88
C TRP A 439 8.03 5.26 -21.98
N LEU A 440 7.89 5.67 -23.24
CA LEU A 440 8.25 4.89 -24.43
C LEU A 440 9.75 4.58 -24.53
N LYS A 441 10.61 5.31 -23.82
CA LYS A 441 12.07 5.14 -23.81
C LYS A 441 12.57 4.32 -22.61
N ARG A 442 11.68 3.77 -21.78
CA ARG A 442 12.09 3.11 -20.53
C ARG A 442 12.91 1.83 -20.74
N ASP A 443 12.72 1.17 -21.89
CA ASP A 443 13.47 0.00 -22.35
C ASP A 443 14.84 0.42 -22.93
#